data_AF-A0A950KZA3-F1
#
_entry.id   AF-A0A950KZA3-F1
#
_cell.length_a   1.000
_cell.length_b   1.000
_cell.length_c   1.000
_cell.angle_alpha   90.00
_cell.angle_beta   90.00
_cell.angle_gamma   90.00
#
_symmetry.space_group_name_H-M   'P 1'
#
loop_
_entity.id
_entity.type
_entity.pdbx_description
1 polymer ?
#
loop_
_entity_poly.entity_id
_entity_poly.type
_entity_poly.pdbx_seq_one_letter_code
_entity_poly.pdbx_strand_id
1 'polypeptide(L)'
;MAAMIELADFKKMNQIRGRVEAVVKDPKTAEALKPWYRQFCKRPTFNDEYLPTFNRPNVTLVDTRGQGVECITERGVVFDGVEYEVDCIIFATGFEVGTAYTRRAGFEVYGPGGRSLTDY
;
A
#
# COMPACT_ATOMS: atom_id res chain seq x y z
N MET A 1 19.61 13.70 19.77
CA MET A 1 19.33 13.49 18.33
C MET A 1 18.07 12.64 18.10
N ALA A 2 17.94 11.45 18.69
CA ALA A 2 16.76 10.57 18.49
C ALA A 2 15.41 11.23 18.86
N ALA A 3 15.29 11.85 20.05
CA ALA A 3 14.05 12.50 20.48
C ALA A 3 13.60 13.64 19.53
N MET A 4 14.54 14.35 18.91
CA MET A 4 14.24 15.41 17.94
C MET A 4 13.68 14.84 16.64
N ILE A 5 14.24 13.72 16.16
CA ILE A 5 13.76 13.01 14.98
C ILE A 5 12.34 12.47 15.23
N GLU A 6 12.12 11.88 16.40
CA GLU A 6 10.80 11.37 16.79
C GLU A 6 9.75 12.47 16.88
N LEU A 7 10.10 13.63 17.45
CA LEU A 7 9.18 14.77 17.49
C LEU A 7 8.87 15.32 16.08
N ALA A 8 9.87 15.33 15.19
CA ALA A 8 9.67 15.75 13.80
C ALA A 8 8.75 14.79 13.06
N ASP A 9 8.95 13.47 13.20
CA ASP A 9 8.10 12.43 12.64
C ASP A 9 6.66 12.54 13.17
N PHE A 10 6.50 12.66 14.50
CA PHE A 10 5.21 12.85 15.14
C PHE A 10 4.46 14.06 14.58
N LYS A 11 5.12 15.22 14.48
CA LYS A 11 4.52 16.44 13.91
C LYS A 11 4.10 16.21 12.47
N LYS A 12 4.97 15.61 11.65
CA LYS A 12 4.68 15.40 10.23
C LYS A 12 3.55 14.40 10.00
N MET A 13 3.54 13.29 10.73
CA MET A 13 2.49 12.27 10.60
C MET A 13 1.13 12.77 11.09
N ASN A 14 1.08 13.61 12.13
CA ASN A 14 -0.18 14.25 12.54
C ASN A 14 -0.66 15.29 11.53
N GLN A 15 0.22 16.02 10.84
CA GLN A 15 -0.18 16.90 9.73
C GLN A 15 -0.82 16.10 8.59
N ILE A 16 -0.26 14.94 8.24
CA ILE A 16 -0.81 14.06 7.21
C ILE A 16 -2.19 13.54 7.62
N ARG A 17 -2.33 13.03 8.85
CA ARG A 17 -3.62 12.56 9.40
C ARG A 17 -4.66 13.68 9.48
N GLY A 18 -4.24 14.89 9.84
CA GLY A 18 -5.09 16.08 9.83
C GLY A 18 -5.56 16.48 8.42
N ARG A 19 -4.72 16.32 7.39
CA ARG A 19 -5.14 16.54 5.99
C ARG A 19 -6.21 15.54 5.56
N VAL A 20 -6.10 14.26 5.96
CA VAL A 20 -7.12 13.25 5.67
C VAL A 20 -8.45 13.66 6.28
N GLU A 21 -8.46 13.97 7.58
CA GLU A 21 -9.65 14.42 8.31
C GLU A 21 -10.31 15.66 7.70
N ALA A 22 -9.52 16.62 7.23
CA ALA A 22 -10.04 17.87 6.65
C ALA A 22 -10.64 17.69 5.25
N VAL A 23 -10.19 16.68 4.48
CA VAL A 23 -10.57 16.51 3.07
C VAL A 23 -11.67 15.47 2.90
N VAL A 24 -11.64 14.37 3.66
CA VAL A 24 -12.58 13.24 3.52
C VAL A 24 -13.79 13.47 4.44
N LYS A 25 -14.98 13.56 3.86
CA LYS A 25 -16.22 13.99 4.55
C LYS A 25 -16.83 12.91 5.44
N ASP A 26 -16.74 11.64 5.02
CA ASP A 26 -17.22 10.54 5.85
C ASP A 26 -16.17 10.20 6.93
N PRO A 27 -16.50 10.34 8.23
CA PRO A 27 -15.52 10.15 9.31
C PRO A 27 -14.99 8.71 9.39
N LYS A 28 -15.78 7.71 8.99
CA LYS A 28 -15.32 6.31 8.98
C LYS A 28 -14.26 6.09 7.89
N THR A 29 -14.52 6.58 6.68
CA THR A 29 -13.58 6.54 5.55
C THR A 29 -12.32 7.35 5.86
N ALA A 30 -12.47 8.54 6.48
CA ALA A 30 -11.35 9.35 6.90
C ALA A 30 -10.44 8.62 7.90
N GLU A 31 -11.02 7.96 8.91
CA GLU A 31 -10.24 7.19 9.88
C GLU A 31 -9.49 6.02 9.22
N ALA A 32 -10.16 5.27 8.35
CA ALA A 32 -9.54 4.16 7.62
C ALA A 32 -8.36 4.59 6.71
N LEU A 33 -8.39 5.82 6.19
CA LEU A 33 -7.33 6.38 5.35
C LEU A 33 -6.14 6.96 6.14
N LYS A 34 -6.24 7.09 7.47
CA LYS A 34 -5.15 7.65 8.28
C LYS A 34 -4.00 6.63 8.42
N PRO A 35 -2.77 6.99 8.01
CA PRO A 35 -1.63 6.10 8.19
C PRO A 35 -1.12 6.14 9.64
N TRP A 36 -1.03 4.97 10.26
CA TRP A 36 -0.54 4.76 11.63
C TRP A 36 0.83 4.04 11.66
N TYR A 37 1.79 4.59 10.92
CA TYR A 37 3.19 4.14 10.88
C TYR A 37 4.13 5.37 10.79
N ARG A 38 5.44 5.20 11.00
CA ARG A 38 6.42 6.31 10.91
C ARG A 38 6.67 6.73 9.45
N GLN A 39 6.99 7.99 9.19
CA GLN A 39 7.00 8.61 7.85
C GLN A 39 7.74 7.80 6.77
N PHE A 40 8.85 7.14 7.13
CA PHE A 40 9.68 6.36 6.20
C PHE A 40 9.56 4.84 6.36
N CYS A 41 8.57 4.34 7.11
CA CYS A 41 8.20 2.92 7.10
C CYS A 41 7.64 2.48 5.73
N LYS A 42 7.15 3.43 4.93
CA LYS A 42 6.67 3.26 3.56
C LYS A 42 7.16 4.44 2.70
N ARG A 43 7.18 4.27 1.37
CA ARG A 43 7.52 5.35 0.45
C ARG A 43 6.44 6.43 0.51
N PRO A 44 6.77 7.71 0.76
CA PRO A 44 5.79 8.81 0.73
C PRO A 44 5.11 8.94 -0.63
N THR A 45 3.82 9.25 -0.63
CA THR A 45 3.01 9.49 -1.82
C THR A 45 2.46 10.92 -1.83
N PHE A 46 2.22 11.46 -3.03
CA PHE A 46 1.76 12.84 -3.23
C PHE A 46 0.71 12.82 -4.33
N ASN A 47 -0.50 13.28 -4.02
CA ASN A 47 -1.60 13.38 -4.97
C ASN A 47 -2.67 14.33 -4.39
N ASP A 48 -3.12 15.29 -5.19
CA ASP A 48 -4.12 16.27 -4.76
C ASP A 48 -5.57 15.79 -4.97
N GLU A 49 -5.78 14.75 -5.77
CA GLU A 49 -7.08 14.20 -6.15
C GLU A 49 -7.44 12.88 -5.44
N TYR A 50 -6.45 12.19 -4.85
CA TYR A 50 -6.66 10.90 -4.17
C TYR A 50 -7.65 10.99 -3.00
N LEU A 51 -7.42 11.91 -2.05
CA LEU A 51 -8.32 12.05 -0.90
C LEU A 51 -9.72 12.57 -1.30
N PRO A 52 -9.87 13.60 -2.16
CA PRO A 52 -11.18 14.02 -2.65
C PRO A 52 -11.98 12.93 -3.37
N THR A 53 -11.31 11.95 -3.98
CA THR A 53 -11.98 10.84 -4.69
C THR A 53 -12.93 10.06 -3.79
N PHE A 54 -12.60 9.89 -2.51
CA PHE A 54 -13.43 9.18 -1.53
C PHE A 54 -14.72 9.92 -1.11
N ASN A 55 -14.89 11.17 -1.54
CA ASN A 55 -16.14 11.91 -1.32
C ASN A 55 -17.17 11.71 -2.44
N ARG A 56 -16.81 10.99 -3.50
CA ARG A 56 -17.70 10.76 -4.64
C ARG A 56 -18.71 9.66 -4.30
N PRO A 57 -19.97 9.78 -4.73
CA PRO A 57 -21.00 8.79 -4.41
C PRO A 57 -20.77 7.42 -5.06
N ASN A 58 -19.89 7.35 -6.06
CA ASN A 58 -19.57 6.12 -6.81
C ASN A 58 -18.23 5.48 -6.37
N VAL A 59 -17.71 5.86 -5.20
CA VAL A 59 -16.45 5.35 -4.67
C VAL A 59 -16.69 4.78 -3.28
N THR A 60 -16.27 3.54 -3.09
CA THR A 60 -16.34 2.84 -1.80
C THR A 60 -14.95 2.44 -1.39
N LEU A 61 -14.51 2.86 -0.20
CA LEU A 61 -13.33 2.31 0.44
C LEU A 61 -13.71 1.04 1.19
N VAL A 62 -13.05 -0.07 0.88
CA VAL A 62 -13.15 -1.32 1.64
C VAL A 62 -11.87 -1.48 2.45
N ASP A 63 -11.91 -1.14 3.73
CA ASP A 63 -10.76 -1.32 4.64
C ASP A 63 -10.66 -2.77 5.09
N THR A 64 -9.61 -3.47 4.65
CA THR A 64 -9.37 -4.86 5.01
C THR A 64 -8.73 -5.05 6.40
N ARG A 65 -8.56 -3.98 7.18
CA ARG A 65 -7.99 -3.99 8.54
C ARG A 65 -6.61 -4.68 8.61
N GLY A 66 -5.82 -4.52 7.54
CA GLY A 66 -4.51 -5.14 7.39
C GLY A 66 -4.50 -6.65 7.08
N GLN A 67 -5.66 -7.31 6.94
CA GLN A 67 -5.76 -8.75 6.67
C GLN A 67 -5.59 -9.10 5.19
N GLY A 68 -5.88 -8.14 4.30
CA GLY A 68 -5.98 -8.39 2.86
C GLY A 68 -7.34 -8.96 2.47
N VAL A 69 -7.51 -9.23 1.17
CA VAL A 69 -8.72 -9.86 0.62
C VAL A 69 -8.69 -11.37 0.87
N GLU A 70 -9.85 -11.99 1.03
CA GLU A 70 -9.96 -13.44 1.32
C GLU A 70 -9.78 -14.26 0.05
N CYS A 71 -10.55 -13.95 -0.99
CA CYS A 71 -10.49 -14.61 -2.28
C CYS A 71 -11.12 -13.75 -3.39
N ILE A 72 -11.02 -14.26 -4.62
CA ILE A 72 -11.73 -13.77 -5.80
C ILE A 72 -12.66 -14.89 -6.26
N THR A 73 -13.89 -14.54 -6.57
CA THR A 73 -14.91 -15.42 -7.15
C THR A 73 -15.09 -15.10 -8.63
N GLU A 74 -16.02 -15.80 -9.30
CA GLU A 74 -16.42 -15.46 -10.66
C GLU A 74 -17.08 -14.08 -10.78
N ARG A 75 -17.59 -13.51 -9.68
CA ARG A 75 -18.33 -12.24 -9.70
C ARG A 75 -17.56 -11.07 -9.10
N GLY A 76 -16.57 -11.32 -8.23
CA GLY A 76 -15.87 -10.22 -7.57
C GLY A 76 -14.89 -10.63 -6.49
N VAL A 77 -14.65 -9.70 -5.56
CA VAL A 77 -13.67 -9.82 -4.47
C VAL A 77 -14.39 -10.07 -3.15
N VAL A 78 -13.90 -10.98 -2.32
CA VAL A 78 -14.50 -11.30 -1.01
C VAL A 78 -13.65 -10.74 0.12
N PHE A 79 -14.31 -10.07 1.06
CA PHE A 79 -13.73 -9.65 2.34
C PHE A 79 -14.81 -9.58 3.43
N ASP A 80 -14.52 -10.12 4.60
CA ASP A 80 -15.41 -10.16 5.77
C ASP A 80 -16.72 -10.92 5.49
N GLY A 81 -16.63 -11.98 4.67
CA GLY A 81 -17.78 -12.74 4.18
C GLY A 81 -18.70 -11.97 3.21
N VAL A 82 -18.33 -10.76 2.79
CA VAL A 82 -19.07 -9.95 1.81
C VAL A 82 -18.39 -10.04 0.45
N GLU A 83 -19.18 -10.33 -0.58
CA GLU A 83 -18.73 -10.33 -1.98
C GLU A 83 -19.02 -8.98 -2.64
N TYR A 84 -17.97 -8.31 -3.08
CA TYR A 84 -18.03 -7.05 -3.81
C TYR A 84 -17.97 -7.36 -5.31
N GLU A 85 -19.14 -7.42 -5.94
CA GLU A 85 -19.27 -7.70 -7.37
C GLU A 85 -18.65 -6.56 -8.20
N VAL A 86 -17.83 -6.94 -9.18
CA VAL A 86 -17.13 -5.99 -10.08
C VAL A 86 -16.96 -6.61 -11.46
N ASP A 87 -17.07 -5.78 -12.50
CA ASP A 87 -16.81 -6.21 -13.88
C ASP A 87 -15.32 -6.29 -14.22
N CYS A 88 -14.47 -5.62 -13.43
CA CYS A 88 -13.03 -5.52 -13.68
C CYS A 88 -12.24 -5.42 -12.37
N ILE A 89 -11.14 -6.16 -12.29
CA ILE A 89 -10.19 -6.11 -11.17
C ILE A 89 -8.86 -5.55 -11.67
N ILE A 90 -8.40 -4.46 -11.04
CA ILE A 90 -7.11 -3.83 -11.34
C ILE A 90 -6.11 -4.19 -10.24
N PHE A 91 -5.03 -4.88 -10.60
CA PHE A 91 -3.97 -5.26 -9.67
C PHE A 91 -2.93 -4.14 -9.49
N ALA A 92 -3.13 -3.30 -8.48
CA ALA A 92 -2.16 -2.31 -8.00
C ALA A 92 -1.31 -2.84 -6.83
N THR A 93 -0.92 -4.13 -6.87
CA THR A 93 -0.33 -4.87 -5.73
C THR A 93 1.20 -4.80 -5.63
N GLY A 94 1.86 -4.05 -6.51
CA GLY A 94 3.29 -3.79 -6.46
C GLY A 94 4.14 -4.84 -7.20
N PHE A 95 5.35 -5.08 -6.68
CA PHE A 95 6.39 -5.89 -7.32
C PHE A 95 7.14 -6.72 -6.28
N GLU A 96 7.83 -7.76 -6.73
CA GLU A 96 8.76 -8.50 -5.88
C GLU A 96 9.93 -7.59 -5.47
N VAL A 97 10.25 -7.58 -4.17
CA VAL A 97 11.37 -6.84 -3.58
C VAL A 97 12.21 -7.77 -2.74
N GLY A 98 13.53 -7.54 -2.68
CA GLY A 98 14.44 -8.37 -1.87
C GLY A 98 14.79 -9.74 -2.47
N THR A 99 14.35 -10.04 -3.70
CA THR A 99 14.72 -11.27 -4.41
C THR A 99 16.18 -11.31 -4.84
N ALA A 100 16.74 -12.51 -5.06
CA ALA A 100 18.09 -12.69 -5.62
C ALA A 100 18.23 -11.98 -6.98
N TYR A 101 19.44 -11.49 -7.28
CA TYR A 101 19.69 -10.74 -8.51
C TYR A 101 19.34 -11.54 -9.76
N THR A 102 19.64 -12.84 -9.76
CA THR A 102 19.37 -13.76 -10.87
C THR A 102 17.86 -13.93 -11.12
N ARG A 103 17.05 -13.98 -10.05
CA ARG A 103 15.58 -13.95 -10.17
C ARG A 103 15.05 -12.63 -10.75
N ARG A 104 15.67 -11.50 -10.41
CA ARG A 104 15.29 -10.19 -10.98
C ARG A 104 15.71 -10.04 -12.44
N ALA A 105 16.86 -10.59 -12.80
CA ALA A 105 17.37 -10.59 -14.17
C ALA A 105 16.58 -11.54 -15.08
N GLY A 106 15.97 -12.59 -14.51
CA GLY A 106 15.23 -13.61 -15.25
C GLY A 106 16.13 -14.67 -15.90
N PHE A 107 17.43 -14.66 -15.59
CA PHE A 107 18.40 -15.63 -16.06
C PHE A 107 19.53 -15.81 -15.05
N GLU A 108 20.19 -16.96 -15.12
CA GLU A 108 21.37 -17.26 -14.31
C GLU A 108 22.62 -16.68 -14.98
N VAL A 109 23.56 -16.20 -14.15
CA VAL A 109 24.81 -15.60 -14.63
C VAL A 109 25.96 -16.50 -14.22
N TYR A 110 26.76 -16.94 -15.19
CA TYR A 110 27.94 -17.78 -14.94
C TYR A 110 29.23 -16.99 -15.18
N GLY A 111 30.12 -17.00 -14.19
CA GLY A 111 31.47 -16.46 -14.29
C GLY A 111 32.50 -17.47 -14.82
N PRO A 112 33.79 -17.09 -14.85
CA PRO A 112 34.87 -18.02 -15.19
C PRO A 112 34.85 -19.29 -14.33
N GLY A 113 35.11 -20.44 -14.94
CA GLY A 113 35.05 -21.75 -14.26
C GLY A 113 33.62 -22.30 -14.06
N GLY A 114 32.60 -21.67 -14.65
CA GLY A 114 31.22 -22.18 -14.61
C GLY A 114 30.51 -21.98 -13.27
N ARG A 115 31.05 -21.13 -12.38
CA ARG A 115 30.41 -20.80 -11.11
C ARG A 115 29.23 -19.85 -11.33
N SER A 116 28.07 -20.17 -10.74
CA SER A 116 26.89 -19.32 -10.83
C SER A 116 27.00 -18.10 -9.90
N LEU A 117 26.31 -17.02 -10.25
CA LEU A 117 26.17 -15.83 -9.41
C LEU A 117 25.26 -16.10 -8.20
N THR A 118 24.35 -17.08 -8.30
CA THR A 118 23.51 -17.52 -7.18
C THR A 118 24.33 -18.22 -6.07
N ASP A 119 25.42 -18.92 -6.42
CA ASP A 119 26.27 -19.65 -5.45
C ASP A 119 27.36 -18.78 -4.78
N TYR A 120 27.41 -17.47 -5.09
CA TYR A 120 28.36 -16.53 -4.51
C TYR A 120 27.72 -15.71 -3.39
#